data_AF-A0A833H4Q1-F1
#
_entry.id   AF-A0A833H4Q1-F1
#
_cell.length_a   1.000
_cell.length_b   1.000
_cell.length_c   1.000
_cell.angle_alpha   90.00
_cell.angle_beta   90.00
_cell.angle_gamma   90.00
#
_symmetry.space_group_name_H-M   'P 1'
#
loop_
_entity.id
_entity.type
_entity.pdbx_description
1 polymer ?
#
loop_
_entity_poly.entity_id
_entity_poly.type
_entity_poly.pdbx_seq_one_letter_code
_entity_poly.pdbx_strand_id
1 'polypeptide(L)'
;MNAEPGFDPFFAPDAKHVQREKEKAKKLRDSGWWNRKRSDGICYYCRRKFKPNELTMDHLIPLSRGGSSTKENIVPCCKECNNRKKYLMPAEFADLIAKERAEREKAQSVNATDDGEDPSAPSDGEQK
;
A
#
# COMPACT_ATOMS: atom_id res chain seq x y z
N MET A 1 -6.34 6.02 27.91
CA MET A 1 -6.06 6.70 26.63
C MET A 1 -4.59 6.45 26.37
N ASN A 2 -4.26 5.42 25.59
CA ASN A 2 -2.87 4.99 25.44
C ASN A 2 -2.17 5.95 24.48
N ALA A 3 -1.22 6.72 25.01
CA ALA A 3 -0.32 7.52 24.18
C ALA A 3 0.62 6.55 23.45
N GLU A 4 0.45 6.49 22.12
CA GLU A 4 1.21 5.61 21.23
C GLU A 4 2.68 6.08 21.13
N PRO A 5 3.66 5.16 21.04
CA PRO A 5 5.07 5.51 21.05
C PRO A 5 5.44 6.38 19.83
N GLY A 6 6.06 7.52 20.09
CA GLY A 6 6.60 8.43 19.06
C GLY A 6 5.71 9.62 18.68
N PHE A 7 4.56 9.81 19.33
CA PHE A 7 3.72 10.99 19.11
C PHE A 7 3.65 11.86 20.36
N ASP A 8 4.29 13.02 20.29
CA ASP A 8 4.23 14.03 21.35
C ASP A 8 2.79 14.59 21.44
N PRO A 9 2.08 14.39 22.56
CA PRO A 9 0.73 14.89 22.76
C PRO A 9 0.60 16.41 22.59
N PHE A 10 1.70 17.16 22.76
CA PHE A 10 1.72 18.61 22.57
C PHE A 10 1.49 19.02 21.12
N PHE A 11 1.93 18.21 20.16
CA PHE A 11 1.73 18.45 18.72
C PHE A 11 0.51 17.70 18.16
N ALA A 12 -0.33 17.15 19.04
CA ALA A 12 -1.54 16.47 18.61
C ALA A 12 -2.55 17.44 17.98
N PRO A 13 -3.10 17.13 16.79
CA PRO A 13 -4.12 17.98 16.19
C PRO A 13 -5.38 17.96 17.05
N ASP A 14 -5.94 19.15 17.28
CA ASP A 14 -7.19 19.32 18.01
C ASP A 14 -8.35 18.52 17.37
N ALA A 15 -9.29 18.04 18.19
CA ALA A 15 -10.42 17.25 17.69
C ALA A 15 -11.28 18.02 16.67
N LYS A 16 -11.43 19.35 16.81
CA LYS A 16 -12.15 20.19 15.83
C LYS A 16 -11.38 20.27 14.52
N HIS A 17 -10.04 20.30 14.57
CA HIS A 17 -9.22 20.23 13.35
C HIS A 17 -9.50 18.92 12.61
N VAL A 18 -9.39 17.78 13.29
CA VAL A 18 -9.64 16.46 12.67
C VAL A 18 -11.04 16.38 12.08
N GLN A 19 -12.06 16.89 12.78
CA GLN A 19 -13.44 16.90 12.30
C GLN A 19 -13.61 17.75 11.03
N ARG A 20 -13.05 18.97 11.03
CA ARG A 20 -13.06 19.85 9.86
C ARG A 20 -12.41 19.21 8.64
N GLU A 21 -11.27 18.55 8.83
CA GLU A 21 -10.59 17.87 7.74
C GLU A 21 -11.36 16.63 7.25
N LYS A 22 -12.06 15.89 8.12
CA LYS A 22 -12.97 14.81 7.71
C LYS A 22 -14.11 15.31 6.82
N GLU A 23 -14.71 16.44 7.16
CA GLU A 23 -15.77 17.05 6.35
C GLU A 23 -15.28 17.50 4.98
N LYS A 24 -14.08 18.09 4.92
CA LYS A 24 -13.40 18.42 3.65
C LYS A 24 -13.13 17.16 2.83
N ALA A 25 -12.65 16.08 3.44
CA ALA A 25 -12.41 14.81 2.76
C ALA A 25 -13.70 14.23 2.17
N LYS A 26 -14.82 14.30 2.90
CA LYS A 26 -16.14 13.88 2.39
C LYS A 26 -16.52 14.66 1.14
N LYS A 27 -16.46 16.01 1.19
CA LYS A 27 -16.74 16.87 0.03
C LYS A 27 -15.80 16.58 -1.15
N LEU A 28 -14.52 16.34 -0.87
CA LEU A 28 -13.53 16.04 -1.90
C LEU A 28 -13.79 14.67 -2.55
N ARG A 29 -14.22 13.67 -1.77
CA ARG A 29 -14.56 12.34 -2.27
C ARG A 29 -15.76 12.36 -3.21
N ASP A 30 -16.70 13.25 -2.98
CA ASP A 30 -17.89 13.38 -3.83
C ASP A 30 -17.62 14.30 -5.06
N SER A 31 -16.41 14.85 -5.19
CA SER A 31 -16.05 15.76 -6.27
C SER A 31 -15.65 15.05 -7.57
N GLY A 32 -15.84 15.73 -8.71
CA GLY A 32 -15.33 15.27 -10.01
C GLY A 32 -13.80 15.12 -10.05
N TRP A 33 -13.06 15.89 -9.24
CA TRP A 33 -11.61 15.74 -9.10
C TRP A 33 -11.25 14.35 -8.57
N TRP A 34 -11.95 13.84 -7.56
CA TRP A 34 -11.67 12.52 -7.01
C TRP A 34 -11.98 11.41 -8.01
N ASN A 35 -13.11 11.53 -8.72
CA ASN A 35 -13.45 10.59 -9.79
C ASN A 35 -12.36 10.52 -10.87
N ARG A 36 -11.81 11.67 -11.28
CA ARG A 36 -10.67 11.72 -12.20
C ARG A 36 -9.38 11.20 -11.57
N LYS A 37 -9.09 11.52 -10.31
CA LYS A 37 -7.86 11.08 -9.63
C LYS A 37 -7.76 9.55 -9.52
N ARG A 38 -8.88 8.87 -9.31
CA ARG A 38 -8.93 7.40 -9.17
C ARG A 38 -9.19 6.64 -10.48
N SER A 39 -9.45 7.34 -11.60
CA SER A 39 -9.85 6.69 -12.85
C SER A 39 -8.77 5.78 -13.42
N ASP A 40 -7.51 6.10 -13.17
CA ASP A 40 -6.36 5.32 -13.64
C ASP A 40 -6.32 3.92 -13.01
N GLY A 41 -7.05 3.70 -11.91
CA GLY A 41 -7.15 2.39 -11.29
C GLY A 41 -5.87 1.92 -10.61
N ILE A 42 -4.90 2.80 -10.37
CA ILE A 42 -3.60 2.42 -9.79
C ILE A 42 -3.55 2.76 -8.31
N CYS A 43 -3.25 1.77 -7.46
CA CYS A 43 -2.97 2.03 -6.05
C CYS A 43 -1.63 2.77 -5.90
N TYR A 44 -1.63 3.89 -5.17
CA TYR A 44 -0.45 4.71 -4.92
C TYR A 44 0.70 3.93 -4.27
N TYR A 45 0.40 2.98 -3.39
CA TYR A 45 1.40 2.25 -2.62
C TYR A 45 1.91 1.00 -3.35
N CYS A 46 1.04 0.01 -3.56
CA CYS A 46 1.49 -1.26 -4.15
C CYS A 46 1.65 -1.20 -5.68
N ARG A 47 1.19 -0.12 -6.33
CA ARG A 47 1.25 0.09 -7.80
C ARG A 47 0.49 -0.95 -8.64
N ARG A 48 -0.28 -1.85 -8.01
CA ARG A 48 -1.19 -2.77 -8.72
C ARG A 48 -2.39 -2.02 -9.31
N LYS A 49 -2.98 -2.59 -10.36
CA LYS A 49 -4.22 -2.11 -11.00
C LYS A 49 -5.46 -2.68 -10.29
N PHE A 50 -6.49 -1.86 -10.19
CA PHE A 50 -7.78 -2.11 -9.55
C PHE A 50 -8.87 -1.39 -10.34
N LYS A 51 -10.13 -1.79 -10.16
CA LYS A 51 -11.25 -1.00 -10.68
C LYS A 51 -11.34 0.32 -9.88
N PRO A 52 -11.74 1.45 -10.50
CA PRO A 52 -11.85 2.73 -9.79
C PRO A 52 -12.74 2.71 -8.53
N ASN A 53 -13.72 1.81 -8.46
CA ASN A 53 -14.60 1.62 -7.30
C ASN A 53 -13.99 0.80 -6.17
N GLU A 54 -12.90 0.08 -6.41
CA GLU A 54 -12.15 -0.69 -5.40
C GLU A 54 -11.10 0.16 -4.68
N LEU A 55 -10.78 1.34 -5.25
CA LEU A 55 -9.86 2.30 -4.67
C LEU A 55 -10.54 3.17 -3.61
N THR A 56 -9.85 3.33 -2.50
CA THR A 56 -10.20 4.20 -1.37
C THR A 56 -9.37 5.48 -1.39
N MET A 57 -9.92 6.53 -0.78
CA MET A 57 -9.24 7.78 -0.53
C MET A 57 -8.42 7.66 0.76
N ASP A 58 -7.12 7.93 0.67
CA ASP A 58 -6.21 7.92 1.82
C ASP A 58 -5.43 9.23 1.93
N HIS A 59 -5.08 9.58 3.16
CA HIS A 59 -4.26 10.73 3.51
C HIS A 59 -2.81 10.29 3.68
N LEU A 60 -1.90 10.84 2.86
CA LEU A 60 -0.46 10.55 2.95
C LEU A 60 0.04 10.83 4.37
N ILE A 61 -0.20 12.05 4.86
CA ILE A 61 -0.05 12.44 6.25
C ILE A 61 -1.40 12.20 6.94
N PRO A 62 -1.51 11.27 7.91
CA PRO A 62 -2.76 10.98 8.60
C PRO A 62 -3.32 12.22 9.31
N LEU A 63 -4.66 12.32 9.38
CA LEU A 63 -5.32 13.41 10.11
C LEU A 63 -4.96 13.41 11.61
N SER A 64 -4.72 12.23 12.21
CA SER A 64 -4.26 12.11 13.59
C SER A 64 -2.86 12.66 13.82
N ARG A 65 -2.07 12.87 12.75
CA ARG A 65 -0.73 13.46 12.77
C ARG A 65 -0.70 14.85 12.13
N GLY A 66 -1.84 15.54 12.09
CA GLY A 66 -1.96 16.92 11.60
C GLY A 66 -2.05 17.07 10.08
N GLY A 67 -2.29 15.98 9.35
CA GLY A 67 -2.53 16.04 7.92
C GLY A 67 -3.79 16.82 7.54
N SER A 68 -3.81 17.38 6.33
CA SER A 68 -4.95 18.14 5.81
C SER A 68 -5.67 17.40 4.68
N SER A 69 -6.93 17.71 4.43
CA SER A 69 -7.71 17.13 3.33
C SER A 69 -7.56 17.95 2.04
N THR A 70 -6.32 18.14 1.62
CA THR A 70 -5.91 18.84 0.40
C THR A 70 -5.64 17.85 -0.73
N LYS A 71 -5.65 18.30 -1.99
CA LYS A 71 -5.48 17.43 -3.15
C LYS A 71 -4.08 16.79 -3.20
N GLU A 72 -3.11 17.46 -2.60
CA GLU A 72 -1.70 17.08 -2.50
C GLU A 72 -1.50 15.98 -1.45
N ASN A 73 -2.30 15.99 -0.38
CA ASN A 73 -2.24 14.97 0.68
C ASN A 73 -3.14 13.75 0.40
N ILE A 74 -3.94 13.78 -0.67
CA ILE A 74 -4.90 12.72 -0.99
C ILE A 74 -4.44 11.86 -2.14
N VAL A 75 -4.45 10.55 -1.92
CA VAL A 75 -4.06 9.54 -2.91
C VAL A 75 -5.08 8.40 -3.03
N PRO A 76 -5.23 7.80 -4.22
CA PRO A 76 -5.96 6.55 -4.38
C PRO A 76 -5.13 5.36 -3.90
N CYS A 77 -5.70 4.52 -3.07
CA CYS A 77 -5.06 3.27 -2.65
C CYS A 77 -6.07 2.12 -2.58
N CYS A 78 -5.60 0.87 -2.65
CA CYS A 78 -6.47 -0.28 -2.43
C CYS A 78 -6.76 -0.46 -0.94
N LYS A 79 -7.88 -1.12 -0.63
CA LYS A 79 -8.31 -1.41 0.75
C LYS A 79 -7.23 -2.11 1.59
N GLU A 80 -6.50 -3.04 0.99
CA GLU A 80 -5.43 -3.79 1.66
C GLU A 80 -4.30 -2.84 2.13
N CYS A 81 -3.78 -2.00 1.23
CA CYS A 81 -2.74 -1.04 1.58
C CYS A 81 -3.26 -0.01 2.60
N ASN A 82 -4.50 0.47 2.44
CA ASN A 82 -5.10 1.43 3.35
C ASN A 82 -5.17 0.89 4.79
N ASN A 83 -5.66 -0.34 4.94
CA ASN A 83 -5.79 -1.00 6.24
C ASN A 83 -4.43 -1.30 6.90
N ARG A 84 -3.39 -1.53 6.08
CA ARG A 84 -2.03 -1.79 6.56
C ARG A 84 -1.30 -0.50 6.95
N LYS A 85 -1.48 0.59 6.19
CA LYS A 85 -0.87 1.89 6.48
C LYS A 85 -1.33 2.42 7.83
N LYS A 86 -2.64 2.37 8.14
CA LYS A 86 -3.22 2.93 9.36
C LYS A 86 -2.74 4.38 9.59
N TYR A 87 -1.90 4.60 10.60
CA TYR A 87 -1.35 5.89 11.01
C TYR A 87 0.12 6.09 10.60
N LEU A 88 0.68 5.17 9.82
CA LEU A 88 2.06 5.28 9.35
C LEU A 88 2.20 6.48 8.42
N MET A 89 3.32 7.17 8.56
CA MET A 89 3.78 8.19 7.62
C MET A 89 4.22 7.55 6.31
N PRO A 90 4.28 8.33 5.21
CA PRO A 90 4.66 7.80 3.91
C PRO A 90 6.00 7.05 3.91
N ALA A 91 7.00 7.55 4.64
CA ALA A 91 8.31 6.90 4.77
C ALA A 91 8.21 5.55 5.48
N GLU A 92 7.58 5.51 6.66
CA GLU A 92 7.39 4.29 7.44
C GLU A 92 6.66 3.20 6.63
N PHE A 93 5.65 3.60 5.86
CA PHE A 93 4.90 2.65 5.03
C PHE A 93 5.66 2.23 3.76
N ALA A 94 6.42 3.14 3.16
CA ALA A 94 7.28 2.81 2.02
C ALA A 94 8.34 1.75 2.40
N ASP A 95 8.97 1.90 3.57
CA ASP A 95 9.94 0.94 4.09
C ASP A 95 9.29 -0.44 4.32
N LEU A 96 8.08 -0.46 4.88
CA LEU A 96 7.33 -1.69 5.10
C LEU A 96 7.03 -2.41 3.76
N ILE A 97 6.53 -1.68 2.77
CA ILE A 97 6.24 -2.25 1.44
C ILE A 97 7.52 -2.70 0.73
N ALA A 98 8.62 -1.96 0.88
CA ALA A 98 9.90 -2.32 0.29
C ALA A 98 10.47 -3.62 0.88
N LYS A 99 10.42 -3.76 2.22
CA LYS A 99 10.82 -4.99 2.91
C LYS A 99 10.01 -6.19 2.45
N GLU A 100 8.69 -6.07 2.39
CA GLU A 100 7.82 -7.16 1.92
C GLU A 100 8.08 -7.54 0.46
N ARG A 101 8.39 -6.58 -0.41
CA ARG A 101 8.75 -6.86 -1.80
C ARG A 101 10.05 -7.65 -1.87
N ALA A 102 11.08 -7.25 -1.12
CA ALA A 102 12.34 -7.95 -1.05
C ALA A 102 12.20 -9.37 -0.47
N GLU A 103 11.36 -9.55 0.56
CA GLU A 103 11.07 -10.87 1.13
C GLU A 103 10.35 -11.79 0.14
N ARG A 104 9.38 -11.25 -0.63
CA ARG A 104 8.68 -12.00 -1.68
C ARG A 104 9.62 -12.43 -2.80
N GLU A 105 10.54 -11.56 -3.20
CA GLU A 105 11.54 -11.86 -4.23
C GLU A 105 12.47 -12.99 -3.77
N LYS A 106 12.97 -12.93 -2.52
CA LYS A 106 13.76 -14.01 -1.91
C LYS A 106 13.00 -15.33 -1.79
N ALA A 107 11.71 -15.28 -1.45
CA ALA A 107 10.86 -16.47 -1.36
C ALA A 107 10.56 -17.08 -2.75
N GLN A 108 10.52 -16.26 -3.80
CA GLN A 108 10.33 -16.74 -5.17
C GLN A 108 11.60 -17.38 -5.74
N SER A 109 12.79 -16.89 -5.37
CA SER A 109 14.06 -17.47 -5.83
C SER A 109 14.35 -18.86 -5.26
N VAL A 110 13.81 -19.23 -4.09
CA VAL A 110 14.00 -20.57 -3.50
C VAL A 110 13.06 -21.64 -4.06
N ASN A 111 11.93 -21.27 -4.66
CA ASN A 111 11.00 -22.22 -5.27
C ASN A 111 11.35 -22.57 -6.73
N ALA A 112 12.44 -22.02 -7.27
CA ALA A 112 12.89 -22.24 -8.65
C ALA A 112 13.98 -23.32 -8.77
N THR A 113 14.33 -24.03 -7.69
CA THR A 113 15.29 -25.15 -7.68
C THR A 113 14.60 -26.44 -7.22
N ASP A 114 13.79 -27.03 -8.10
CA ASP A 114 13.34 -28.43 -8.02
C ASP A 114 13.14 -28.94 -9.45
N ASP A 115 14.22 -28.93 -10.24
CA ASP A 115 14.29 -29.77 -11.44
C ASP A 115 14.90 -31.09 -11.00
N GLY A 116 14.03 -32.09 -10.78
CA GLY A 116 14.42 -33.45 -10.48
C GLY A 116 15.28 -34.06 -11.59
N GLU A 117 16.46 -34.55 -11.22
CA GLU A 117 17.22 -35.52 -12.00
C GLU A 117 16.45 -36.86 -12.03
N ASP A 118 15.92 -37.23 -13.20
CA ASP A 118 15.58 -38.63 -13.51
C ASP A 118 16.71 -39.21 -14.40
N PRO A 119 17.59 -40.07 -13.86
CA PRO A 119 18.66 -40.70 -14.62
C PRO A 119 18.13 -41.97 -15.30
N SER A 120 17.34 -41.80 -16.36
CA SER A 120 16.96 -42.91 -17.24
C SER A 120 17.86 -42.93 -18.49
N ALA A 121 19.10 -43.39 -18.28
CA ALA A 121 19.98 -43.84 -19.36
C ALA A 121 19.63 -45.28 -19.77
N PRO A 122 19.54 -45.58 -21.07
CA PRO A 122 19.99 -46.86 -21.57
C PRO A 122 21.18 -46.69 -22.51
N SER A 123 22.23 -47.43 -22.18
CA SER A 123 23.47 -47.63 -22.92
C SER A 123 23.25 -48.26 -24.29
N ASP A 124 24.14 -47.90 -25.21
CA ASP A 124 24.29 -48.39 -26.58
C ASP A 124 24.19 -49.92 -26.77
N GLY A 125 23.72 -50.31 -27.95
CA GLY A 125 23.67 -51.69 -28.43
C GLY A 125 23.66 -51.74 -29.96
N GLU A 126 24.81 -51.49 -30.56
CA GLU A 126 25.12 -51.69 -31.97
C GLU A 126 25.00 -53.18 -32.36
N GLN A 127 24.29 -53.49 -33.46
CA GLN A 127 24.37 -54.77 -34.17
C GLN A 127 23.76 -54.68 -35.58
N LYS A 128 24.60 -54.50 -36.60
CA LYS A 128 24.60 -55.30 -37.83
C LYS A 128 25.85 -55.08 -38.67
#